data_AF-A0A536SVC3-F1
#
_entry.id   AF-A0A536SVC3-F1
#
_cell.length_a   1.000
_cell.length_b   1.000
_cell.length_c   1.000
_cell.angle_alpha   90.00
_cell.angle_beta   90.00
_cell.angle_gamma   90.00
#
_symmetry.space_group_name_H-M   'P 1'
#
loop_
_entity.id
_entity.type
_entity.pdbx_description
1 polymer ?
#
loop_
_entity_poly.entity_id
_entity_poly.type
_entity_poly.pdbx_seq_one_letter_code
_entity_poly.pdbx_strand_id
1 'polypeptide(L)'
;MDKLFAITLDVGSSLANKTGAWRTNRPLYVDRLPPCNHACPAGENIQGWLYHAESGDYEAAWRTLIEENPFPAIMGRVCYHPCETSCNRGKVDETVGINSVERFLGDEALKQGWKF
;
A
#
# COMPACT_ATOMS: atom_id res chain seq x y z
N MET A 1 -9.22 33.91 -42.67
CA MET A 1 -10.59 34.30 -42.32
C MET A 1 -10.69 34.30 -40.80
N ASP A 2 -10.73 35.50 -40.22
CA ASP A 2 -11.05 35.68 -38.81
C ASP A 2 -12.46 35.16 -38.54
N LYS A 3 -12.57 34.13 -37.69
CA LYS A 3 -13.87 33.64 -37.24
C LYS A 3 -14.44 34.63 -36.21
N LEU A 4 -15.70 35.02 -36.42
CA LEU A 4 -16.48 35.89 -35.53
C LEU A 4 -16.46 35.33 -34.09
N PHE A 5 -16.22 36.21 -33.12
CA PHE A 5 -15.69 35.88 -31.80
C PHE A 5 -16.55 34.99 -30.88
N ALA A 6 -17.77 34.59 -31.26
CA ALA A 6 -18.72 34.07 -30.28
C ALA A 6 -19.73 33.00 -30.71
N ILE A 7 -19.60 32.36 -31.89
CA ILE A 7 -20.66 31.42 -32.35
C ILE A 7 -20.20 30.03 -32.81
N THR A 8 -18.91 29.68 -32.69
CA THR A 8 -18.43 28.32 -33.00
C THR A 8 -17.44 27.78 -31.96
N LEU A 9 -17.73 27.99 -30.68
CA LEU A 9 -16.98 27.32 -29.61
C LEU A 9 -17.79 26.13 -29.15
N ASP A 10 -17.25 24.92 -29.38
CA ASP A 10 -17.73 23.70 -28.73
C ASP A 10 -17.75 23.91 -27.21
N VAL A 11 -18.75 23.34 -26.53
CA VAL A 11 -19.06 23.61 -25.12
C VAL A 11 -17.98 22.96 -24.23
N GLY A 12 -16.76 23.50 -24.23
CA GLY A 12 -15.66 22.90 -23.47
C GLY A 12 -14.22 23.35 -23.76
N SER A 13 -13.92 24.03 -24.87
CA SER A 13 -12.55 24.51 -25.10
C SER A 13 -12.47 25.68 -26.08
N SER A 14 -12.49 26.90 -25.56
CA SER A 14 -11.90 28.01 -26.32
C SER A 14 -10.40 28.02 -26.12
N LEU A 15 -9.62 27.96 -27.19
CA LEU A 15 -8.15 28.14 -27.10
C LEU A 15 -7.77 29.54 -26.58
N ALA A 16 -8.71 30.50 -26.67
CA ALA A 16 -8.58 31.87 -26.19
C ALA A 16 -8.85 32.03 -24.67
N ASN A 17 -9.88 31.37 -24.13
CA ASN A 17 -10.16 31.36 -22.69
C ASN A 17 -9.82 29.97 -22.13
N LYS A 18 -8.82 29.90 -21.24
CA LYS A 18 -8.40 28.71 -20.49
C LYS A 18 -9.47 28.23 -19.48
N THR A 19 -10.73 28.16 -19.91
CA THR A 19 -11.91 27.80 -19.11
C THR A 19 -12.56 26.57 -19.75
N GLY A 20 -12.79 25.52 -18.96
CA GLY A 20 -13.32 24.23 -19.43
C GLY A 20 -12.44 23.05 -18.97
N ALA A 21 -12.36 21.99 -19.77
CA ALA A 21 -11.57 20.79 -19.48
C ALA A 21 -10.04 20.96 -19.66
N TRP A 22 -9.56 22.20 -19.81
CA TRP A 22 -8.16 22.50 -20.05
C TRP A 22 -7.35 22.45 -18.74
N ARG A 23 -6.22 21.74 -18.75
CA ARG A 23 -5.28 21.67 -17.63
C ARG A 23 -3.86 21.92 -18.15
N THR A 24 -3.08 22.76 -17.45
CA THR A 24 -1.64 22.94 -17.72
C THR A 24 -0.82 21.73 -17.28
N ASN A 25 -1.32 21.00 -16.30
CA ASN A 25 -0.65 19.84 -15.72
C ASN A 25 -1.52 18.60 -15.91
N ARG A 26 -0.90 17.51 -16.37
CA ARG A 26 -1.51 16.19 -16.41
C ARG A 26 -1.06 15.42 -15.17
N PRO A 27 -1.99 14.86 -14.36
CA PRO A 27 -1.57 13.98 -13.28
C PRO A 27 -0.85 12.78 -13.88
N LEU A 28 0.34 12.48 -13.37
CA LEU A 28 1.04 11.24 -13.65
C LEU A 28 0.68 10.27 -12.52
N TYR A 29 0.02 9.16 -12.86
CA TYR A 29 -0.13 8.07 -11.92
C TYR A 29 1.26 7.45 -11.70
N VAL A 30 1.69 7.43 -10.44
CA VAL A 30 2.95 6.83 -10.02
C VAL A 30 2.64 5.77 -9.00
N ASP A 31 2.98 4.53 -9.31
CA ASP A 31 2.91 3.44 -8.34
C ASP A 31 4.11 3.57 -7.40
N ARG A 32 3.82 3.76 -6.12
CA ARG A 32 4.83 3.82 -5.06
C ARG A 32 4.61 2.64 -4.13
N LEU A 33 5.71 2.02 -3.74
CA LEU A 33 5.66 1.01 -2.69
C LEU A 33 5.19 1.64 -1.37
N PRO A 34 4.34 0.96 -0.61
CA PRO A 34 4.05 1.33 0.77
C PRO A 34 5.36 1.46 1.56
N PRO A 35 5.47 2.43 2.48
CA PRO A 35 6.72 2.68 3.21
C PRO A 35 7.15 1.49 4.07
N CYS A 36 6.20 0.71 4.59
CA CYS A 36 6.46 -0.52 5.34
C CYS A 36 7.09 -1.58 4.43
N ASN A 37 6.49 -1.89 3.27
CA ASN A 37 7.03 -2.84 2.29
C ASN A 37 8.43 -2.41 1.84
N HIS A 38 8.62 -1.13 1.52
CA HIS A 38 9.90 -0.61 1.06
C HIS A 38 11.00 -0.69 2.13
N ALA A 39 10.65 -0.54 3.42
CA ALA A 39 11.61 -0.60 4.52
C ALA A 39 11.92 -2.03 4.98
N CYS A 40 11.12 -3.02 4.59
CA CYS A 40 11.35 -4.40 4.97
C CYS A 40 12.54 -4.98 4.19
N PRO A 41 13.62 -5.41 4.86
CA PRO A 41 14.78 -5.97 4.17
C PRO A 41 14.48 -7.32 3.50
N ALA A 42 13.47 -8.04 3.98
CA ALA A 42 13.01 -9.29 3.37
C ALA A 42 12.13 -9.07 2.14
N GLY A 43 11.69 -7.84 1.86
CA GLY A 43 10.85 -7.54 0.69
C GLY A 43 9.38 -7.97 0.84
N GLU A 44 8.92 -8.27 2.05
CA GLU A 44 7.57 -8.74 2.31
C GLU A 44 6.47 -7.80 1.80
N ASN A 45 5.37 -8.39 1.31
CA ASN A 45 4.15 -7.66 1.01
C ASN A 45 3.30 -7.41 2.28
N ILE A 46 3.79 -6.52 3.14
CA ILE A 46 3.19 -6.20 4.44
C ILE A 46 1.74 -5.73 4.32
N GLN A 47 1.49 -4.81 3.40
CA GLN A 47 0.12 -4.35 3.14
C GLN A 47 -0.81 -5.51 2.73
N GLY A 48 -0.33 -6.45 1.92
CA GLY A 48 -1.12 -7.58 1.42
C GLY A 48 -1.52 -8.54 2.54
N TRP A 49 -0.56 -9.02 3.33
CA TRP A 49 -0.89 -9.95 4.41
C TRP A 49 -1.64 -9.26 5.56
N LEU A 50 -1.42 -7.97 5.83
CA LEU A 50 -2.23 -7.21 6.80
C LEU A 50 -3.69 -7.11 6.37
N TYR A 51 -3.96 -6.92 5.08
CA TYR A 51 -5.31 -6.87 4.54
C TYR A 51 -6.05 -8.21 4.75
N HIS A 52 -5.39 -9.33 4.50
CA HIS A 52 -5.95 -10.65 4.80
C HIS A 52 -6.20 -10.82 6.31
N ALA A 53 -5.24 -10.41 7.16
CA ALA A 53 -5.40 -10.48 8.61
C ALA A 53 -6.58 -9.63 9.11
N GLU A 54 -6.79 -8.43 8.56
CA GLU A 54 -7.95 -7.58 8.87
C GLU A 54 -9.29 -8.25 8.53
N SER A 55 -9.33 -8.98 7.40
CA SER A 55 -10.52 -9.72 6.98
C SER A 55 -10.82 -10.98 7.82
N GLY A 56 -9.92 -11.36 8.72
CA GLY A 56 -9.98 -12.59 9.52
C GLY A 56 -9.52 -13.85 8.79
N ASP A 57 -9.10 -13.74 7.52
CA ASP A 57 -8.49 -14.83 6.77
C ASP A 57 -7.00 -14.95 7.12
N TYR A 58 -6.74 -15.49 8.32
CA TYR A 58 -5.39 -15.60 8.86
C TYR A 58 -4.52 -16.63 8.12
N GLU A 59 -5.12 -17.67 7.52
CA GLU A 59 -4.35 -18.62 6.72
C GLU A 59 -3.86 -17.97 5.42
N ALA A 60 -4.72 -17.21 4.72
CA ALA A 60 -4.27 -16.44 3.55
C ALA A 60 -3.21 -15.40 3.91
N ALA A 61 -3.40 -14.69 5.03
CA ALA A 61 -2.40 -13.74 5.53
C ALA A 61 -1.05 -14.42 5.77
N TRP A 62 -1.05 -15.55 6.48
CA TRP A 62 0.16 -16.33 6.71
C TRP A 62 0.77 -16.82 5.41
N ARG A 63 -0.02 -17.32 4.45
CA ARG A 63 0.46 -17.78 3.13
C ARG A 63 1.19 -16.69 2.37
N THR A 64 0.62 -15.48 2.30
CA THR A 64 1.28 -14.34 1.66
C THR A 64 2.54 -13.91 2.41
N LEU A 65 2.54 -13.98 3.75
CA LEU A 65 3.70 -13.65 4.57
C LEU A 65 4.89 -14.61 4.32
N ILE A 66 4.62 -15.92 4.22
CA ILE A 66 5.66 -16.93 4.04
C ILE A 66 6.25 -17.03 2.64
N GLU A 67 5.65 -16.35 1.65
CA GLU A 67 6.21 -16.25 0.30
C GLU A 67 7.64 -15.68 0.34
N GLU A 68 7.89 -14.71 1.23
CA GLU A 68 9.18 -14.04 1.39
C GLU A 68 9.88 -14.37 2.72
N ASN A 69 9.11 -14.60 3.80
CA ASN A 69 9.65 -14.86 5.14
C ASN A 69 9.23 -16.24 5.66
N PRO A 70 10.08 -17.27 5.57
CA PRO A 70 9.73 -18.64 5.98
C PRO A 70 9.65 -18.83 7.50
N PHE A 71 10.01 -17.83 8.31
CA PHE A 71 10.11 -17.96 9.77
C PHE A 71 9.32 -16.88 10.55
N PRO A 72 8.02 -16.66 10.25
CA PRO A 72 7.27 -15.54 10.83
C PRO A 72 7.14 -15.63 12.37
N ALA A 73 7.03 -16.84 12.93
CA ALA A 73 6.96 -17.05 14.38
C ALA A 73 8.25 -16.62 15.13
N ILE A 74 9.39 -16.65 14.43
CA ILE A 74 10.69 -16.26 14.96
C ILE A 74 10.94 -14.78 14.65
N MET A 75 10.74 -14.36 13.41
CA MET A 75 10.96 -12.99 12.95
C MET A 75 10.07 -11.98 13.68
N GLY A 76 8.82 -12.34 13.97
CA GLY A 76 7.94 -11.58 14.86
C GLY A 76 8.45 -11.41 16.30
N ARG A 77 9.57 -12.03 16.70
CA ARG A 77 10.19 -11.88 18.04
C ARG A 77 11.57 -11.24 18.01
N VAL A 78 12.32 -11.42 16.93
CA VAL A 78 13.74 -10.98 16.84
C VAL A 78 13.97 -9.86 15.83
N CYS A 79 13.02 -9.59 14.94
CA CYS A 79 13.13 -8.53 13.94
C CYS A 79 13.15 -7.15 14.62
N TYR A 80 14.02 -6.27 14.13
CA TYR A 80 14.10 -4.85 14.57
C TYR A 80 13.01 -3.96 13.96
N HIS A 81 12.03 -4.55 13.26
CA HIS A 81 10.82 -3.88 12.76
C HIS A 81 11.06 -2.51 12.08
N PRO A 82 11.96 -2.43 11.06
CA PRO A 82 12.18 -1.19 10.30
C PRO A 82 10.92 -0.72 9.55
N CYS A 83 10.03 -1.66 9.22
CA CYS A 83 8.71 -1.41 8.62
C CYS A 83 7.78 -0.58 9.51
N GLU A 84 7.89 -0.70 10.84
CA GLU A 84 7.14 0.13 11.79
C GLU A 84 7.76 1.53 11.88
N THR A 85 9.10 1.60 11.95
CA THR A 85 9.84 2.87 11.96
C THR A 85 9.53 3.75 10.75
N SER A 86 9.38 3.15 9.57
CA SER A 86 9.05 3.86 8.32
C SER A 86 7.56 4.15 8.15
N CYS A 87 6.69 3.59 8.99
CA CYS A 87 5.24 3.64 8.83
C CYS A 87 4.75 5.09 8.82
N ASN A 88 3.98 5.46 7.78
CA ASN A 88 3.43 6.81 7.66
C ASN A 88 2.36 7.11 8.72
N ARG A 89 1.71 6.09 9.30
CA ARG A 89 0.71 6.24 10.36
C ARG A 89 1.31 6.83 11.64
N GLY A 90 2.58 6.54 11.93
CA GLY A 90 3.30 7.15 13.06
C GLY A 90 3.48 8.67 12.95
N LYS A 91 3.16 9.30 11.80
CA LYS A 91 3.10 10.77 11.65
C LYS A 91 1.75 11.36 12.07
N VAL A 92 0.75 10.52 12.30
CA VAL A 92 -0.63 10.91 12.66
C VAL A 92 -0.88 10.57 14.12
N ASP A 93 -0.70 9.30 14.48
CA ASP A 93 -0.90 8.78 15.83
C ASP A 93 0.21 7.77 16.17
N GLU A 94 -0.01 6.48 15.92
CA GLU A 94 0.90 5.39 16.26
C GLU A 94 1.17 4.50 15.05
N THR A 95 2.33 3.86 15.05
CA THR A 95 2.70 2.92 13.99
C THR A 95 1.84 1.66 14.09
N VAL A 96 1.52 1.05 12.96
CA VAL A 96 0.86 -0.27 12.96
C VAL A 96 1.79 -1.28 13.61
N GLY A 97 1.28 -2.09 14.55
CA GLY A 97 2.03 -3.17 15.21
C GLY A 97 2.26 -4.38 14.30
N ILE A 98 2.95 -4.16 13.17
CA ILE A 98 3.27 -5.15 12.13
C ILE A 98 3.94 -6.38 12.76
N ASN A 99 4.93 -6.18 13.62
CA ASN A 99 5.67 -7.25 14.27
C ASN A 99 4.77 -8.13 15.15
N SER A 100 3.80 -7.52 15.84
CA SER A 100 2.85 -8.24 16.69
C SER A 100 1.92 -9.12 15.85
N VAL A 101 1.47 -8.63 14.70
CA VAL A 101 0.64 -9.41 13.77
C VAL A 101 1.45 -10.53 13.13
N GLU A 102 2.69 -10.26 12.69
CA GLU A 102 3.59 -11.26 12.12
C GLU A 102 3.83 -12.42 13.09
N ARG A 103 4.12 -12.10 14.35
CA ARG A 103 4.24 -13.08 15.43
C ARG A 103 2.95 -13.87 15.62
N PHE A 104 1.81 -13.20 15.69
CA PHE A 104 0.52 -13.86 15.85
C PHE A 104 0.23 -14.85 14.72
N LEU A 105 0.44 -14.45 13.45
CA LEU A 105 0.25 -15.31 12.29
C LEU A 105 1.17 -16.53 12.32
N GLY A 106 2.44 -16.34 12.70
CA GLY A 106 3.38 -17.44 12.87
C GLY A 106 3.00 -18.41 13.99
N ASP A 107 2.59 -17.88 15.16
CA ASP A 107 2.15 -18.69 16.29
C ASP A 107 0.85 -19.46 15.97
N GLU A 108 -0.11 -18.81 15.28
CA GLU A 108 -1.38 -19.44 14.89
C GLU A 108 -1.17 -20.52 13.83
N ALA A 109 -0.27 -20.31 12.87
CA ALA A 109 0.10 -21.33 11.88
C ALA A 109 0.63 -22.62 12.53
N LEU A 110 1.49 -22.48 13.55
CA LEU A 110 2.01 -23.62 14.31
C LEU A 110 0.90 -24.33 15.10
N LYS A 111 -0.02 -23.57 15.69
CA LYS A 111 -1.14 -24.10 16.46
C LYS A 111 -2.16 -24.84 15.58
N GLN A 112 -2.44 -24.32 14.38
CA GLN A 112 -3.37 -24.91 13.42
C GLN A 112 -2.71 -26.00 12.56
N GLY A 113 -1.38 -26.06 12.53
CA GLY A 113 -0.64 -27.02 11.72
C GLY A 113 -0.70 -26.71 10.22
N TRP A 114 -0.73 -25.42 9.85
CA TRP A 114 -0.69 -25.00 8.45
C TRP A 114 0.61 -25.44 7.78
N LYS A 115 0.50 -25.83 6.51
CA LYS A 115 1.60 -26.38 5.72
C LYS A 115 1.92 -25.49 4.53
N PHE A 116 3.22 -25.35 4.29
CA PHE A 116 3.82 -24.75 3.11
C PHE A 116 3.43 -25.54 1.86
#